data_AF-A0A4Q9LE30-F1
#
_entry.id   AF-A0A4Q9LE30-F1
#
_cell.length_a   1.000
_cell.length_b   1.000
_cell.length_c   1.000
_cell.angle_alpha   90.00
_cell.angle_beta   90.00
_cell.angle_gamma   90.00
#
_symmetry.space_group_name_H-M   'P 1'
#
loop_
_entity.id
_entity.type
_entity.pdbx_description
1 polymer ?
#
loop_
_entity_poly.entity_id
_entity_poly.type
_entity_poly.pdbx_seq_one_letter_code
_entity_poly.pdbx_strand_id
1 'polypeptide(L)'
;MSKNKKNNDISNKNDNKFNNCSTNSTKYMKDESSNKNDNKFSKSNKNQLKDIKNNISYKLDSIPQTEIEKTMDEVLKKSKYNLMLKRQERFYKQDFDKKMQRIKKIKSKNYRKIRRRTKLKSETTNGGEVLNQREVINNNDDYIDDCTDDSGVSQSDSNFKENNFEYEDVSDTSTSENCKEIVKNVFPISENEKEFKEEKKEIVEEEMPKQEEIYLPGWGNWAGFGLKDTKTSTNTTVNVTDGIKNYKRKDFQKSHVLINEKVKNSHEKYQVELPFGYSKENFSLKVQTPLSKEWNTLRIFNKFVKSNTTENKEKETENFVYRPKL
;
A
#
# COMPACT_ATOMS: atom_id res chain seq x y z
N MET A 1 47.77 48.31 -18.18
CA MET A 1 48.80 47.59 -17.39
C MET A 1 48.11 47.07 -16.14
N SER A 2 48.16 45.82 -15.70
CA SER A 2 48.78 44.60 -16.19
C SER A 2 48.01 43.44 -15.57
N LYS A 3 47.91 42.36 -16.36
CA LYS A 3 47.48 41.03 -15.97
C LYS A 3 48.30 40.56 -14.75
N ASN A 4 47.69 39.76 -13.86
CA ASN A 4 48.35 38.53 -13.41
C ASN A 4 47.38 37.55 -12.73
N LYS A 5 47.05 36.51 -13.51
CA LYS A 5 46.68 35.18 -13.05
C LYS A 5 47.81 34.62 -12.18
N LYS A 6 47.49 34.03 -11.03
CA LYS A 6 48.29 32.96 -10.45
C LYS A 6 47.37 31.77 -10.16
N ASN A 7 47.49 30.79 -11.04
CA ASN A 7 47.08 29.41 -10.81
C ASN A 7 47.96 28.84 -9.68
N ASN A 8 47.36 28.19 -8.70
CA ASN A 8 48.07 27.30 -7.80
C ASN A 8 47.57 25.88 -8.06
N ASP A 9 48.40 25.14 -8.79
CA ASP A 9 48.36 23.69 -8.88
C ASP A 9 48.72 23.11 -7.50
N ILE A 10 47.82 22.31 -6.92
CA ILE A 10 48.17 21.42 -5.81
C ILE A 10 47.79 20.01 -6.22
N SER A 11 48.84 19.25 -6.50
CA SER A 11 48.91 17.83 -6.76
C SER A 11 48.21 17.00 -5.66
N ASN A 12 47.19 16.26 -6.04
CA ASN A 12 46.62 15.18 -5.23
C ASN A 12 47.60 13.99 -5.21
N LYS A 13 48.35 13.85 -4.10
CA LYS A 13 49.03 12.60 -3.76
C LYS A 13 48.08 11.72 -2.95
N ASN A 14 47.62 10.66 -3.62
CA ASN A 14 47.05 9.47 -3.02
C ASN A 14 48.08 8.82 -2.09
N ASP A 15 47.73 8.62 -0.83
CA ASP A 15 48.35 7.59 0.00
C ASP A 15 47.24 6.74 0.66
N ASN A 16 47.00 5.61 0.00
CA ASN A 16 46.25 4.48 0.51
C ASN A 16 46.95 3.89 1.74
N LYS A 17 46.31 3.99 2.91
CA LYS A 17 46.58 3.11 4.07
C LYS A 17 45.27 2.58 4.64
N PHE A 18 44.63 1.69 3.87
CA PHE A 18 43.69 0.74 4.46
C PHE A 18 44.46 -0.48 4.94
N ASN A 19 44.63 -0.56 6.26
CA ASN A 19 45.19 -1.72 6.93
C ASN A 19 44.28 -2.93 6.75
N ASN A 20 44.89 -4.01 6.25
CA ASN A 20 44.35 -5.35 6.19
C ASN A 20 43.87 -5.81 7.58
N CYS A 21 42.56 -5.96 7.76
CA CYS A 21 42.02 -6.77 8.85
C CYS A 21 41.43 -8.04 8.27
N SER A 22 42.16 -9.13 8.53
CA SER A 22 41.88 -10.50 8.18
C SER A 22 40.44 -10.91 8.49
N THR A 23 39.89 -11.67 7.55
CA THR A 23 38.65 -12.42 7.60
C THR A 23 38.48 -13.20 8.91
N ASN A 24 37.44 -12.87 9.68
CA ASN A 24 36.80 -13.84 10.60
C ASN A 24 35.37 -14.04 10.15
N SER A 25 35.19 -15.06 9.30
CA SER A 25 33.90 -15.61 8.92
C SER A 25 33.12 -16.02 10.17
N THR A 26 31.94 -15.45 10.35
CA THR A 26 31.01 -15.80 11.41
C THR A 26 30.49 -17.22 11.20
N LYS A 27 30.93 -18.10 12.08
CA LYS A 27 30.49 -19.49 12.22
C LYS A 27 29.01 -19.48 12.66
N TYR A 28 28.10 -19.78 11.74
CA TYR A 28 26.72 -20.10 12.09
C TYR A 28 26.70 -21.44 12.86
N MET A 29 26.15 -21.41 14.07
CA MET A 29 25.77 -22.63 14.79
C MET A 29 24.62 -23.28 14.02
N LYS A 30 24.82 -24.53 13.60
CA LYS A 30 23.74 -25.43 13.22
C LYS A 30 23.40 -26.24 14.45
N ASP A 31 22.13 -26.23 14.82
CA ASP A 31 21.57 -27.14 15.81
C ASP A 31 21.80 -28.58 15.33
N GLU A 32 22.56 -29.34 16.11
CA GLU A 32 22.78 -30.77 15.91
C GLU A 32 21.67 -31.54 16.61
N SER A 33 20.67 -31.97 15.85
CA SER A 33 19.89 -33.16 16.18
C SER A 33 19.78 -34.05 14.94
N SER A 34 20.38 -35.24 15.05
CA SER A 34 20.19 -36.45 14.21
C SER A 34 20.45 -36.38 12.70
N ASN A 35 21.67 -36.74 12.26
CA ASN A 35 21.96 -37.79 11.25
C ASN A 35 23.44 -37.74 10.82
N LYS A 36 24.26 -38.65 11.37
CA LYS A 36 25.74 -38.65 11.20
C LYS A 36 26.28 -39.50 10.04
N ASN A 37 25.46 -40.12 9.19
CA ASN A 37 25.97 -41.07 8.19
C ASN A 37 25.92 -40.64 6.70
N ASP A 38 25.36 -39.48 6.34
CA ASP A 38 25.22 -39.12 4.90
C ASP A 38 26.22 -38.06 4.39
N ASN A 39 27.13 -37.59 5.25
CA ASN A 39 27.93 -36.37 5.00
C ASN A 39 29.37 -36.56 4.49
N LYS A 40 29.84 -37.80 4.27
CA LYS A 40 31.14 -38.05 3.59
C LYS A 40 31.00 -38.14 2.07
N PHE A 41 29.89 -38.69 1.57
CA PHE A 41 29.65 -38.85 0.13
C PHE A 41 29.42 -37.50 -0.58
N SER A 42 28.81 -36.52 0.10
CA SER A 42 28.48 -35.20 -0.46
C SER A 42 29.67 -34.23 -0.58
N LYS A 43 30.78 -34.46 0.13
CA LYS A 43 32.00 -33.64 0.04
C LYS A 43 32.88 -34.05 -1.15
N SER A 44 32.98 -35.34 -1.45
CA SER A 44 33.73 -35.86 -2.60
C SER A 44 33.11 -35.38 -3.92
N ASN A 45 31.79 -35.50 -4.07
CA ASN A 45 31.07 -35.04 -5.26
C ASN A 45 31.17 -33.51 -5.48
N LYS A 46 31.25 -32.71 -4.41
CA LYS A 46 31.43 -31.25 -4.53
C LYS A 46 32.82 -30.85 -5.02
N ASN A 47 33.85 -31.63 -4.68
CA ASN A 47 35.20 -31.38 -5.18
C ASN A 47 35.33 -31.85 -6.63
N GLN A 48 34.80 -33.03 -6.96
CA GLN A 48 34.71 -33.50 -8.34
C GLN A 48 33.93 -32.53 -9.25
N LEU A 49 32.81 -31.96 -8.78
CA LEU A 49 32.06 -30.94 -9.53
C LEU A 49 32.81 -29.62 -9.70
N LYS A 50 33.75 -29.27 -8.80
CA LYS A 50 34.61 -28.08 -8.96
C LYS A 50 35.70 -28.36 -9.98
N ASP A 51 36.32 -29.54 -9.92
CA ASP A 51 37.36 -29.94 -10.86
C ASP A 51 36.80 -30.10 -12.27
N ILE A 52 35.57 -30.65 -12.41
CA ILE A 52 34.83 -30.73 -13.69
C ILE A 52 34.40 -29.34 -14.18
N LYS A 53 34.08 -28.39 -13.30
CA LYS A 53 33.78 -27.00 -13.72
C LYS A 53 35.02 -26.24 -14.16
N ASN A 54 36.17 -26.46 -13.49
CA ASN A 54 37.44 -25.84 -13.83
C ASN A 54 37.98 -26.40 -15.16
N ASN A 55 38.19 -27.73 -15.25
CA ASN A 55 37.55 -28.60 -16.23
C ASN A 55 37.01 -28.00 -17.55
N ILE A 56 35.73 -27.61 -17.48
CA ILE A 56 34.94 -27.14 -18.61
C ILE A 56 35.26 -25.67 -18.93
N SER A 57 35.65 -24.87 -17.93
CA SER A 57 36.02 -23.46 -18.09
C SER A 57 37.18 -23.28 -19.06
N TYR A 58 38.30 -24.00 -18.89
CA TYR A 58 39.46 -23.85 -19.78
C TYR A 58 39.19 -24.26 -21.22
N LYS A 59 38.17 -25.10 -21.45
CA LYS A 59 37.79 -25.56 -22.79
C LYS A 59 36.84 -24.60 -23.50
N LEU A 60 36.06 -23.80 -22.75
CA LEU A 60 35.18 -22.74 -23.28
C LEU A 60 35.94 -21.42 -23.51
N ASP A 61 36.96 -21.12 -22.70
CA ASP A 61 37.77 -19.90 -22.82
C ASP A 61 38.69 -19.89 -24.08
N SER A 62 38.78 -21.01 -24.81
CA SER A 62 39.57 -21.16 -26.04
C SER A 62 38.76 -21.00 -27.33
N ILE A 63 37.46 -20.73 -27.25
CA ILE A 63 36.61 -20.51 -28.43
C ILE A 63 36.59 -19.00 -28.72
N PRO A 64 36.98 -18.55 -29.93
CA PRO A 64 36.96 -17.13 -30.25
C PRO A 64 35.51 -16.63 -30.23
N GLN A 65 35.18 -15.82 -29.23
CA GLN A 65 33.87 -15.17 -29.13
C GLN A 65 33.75 -14.03 -30.14
N THR A 66 32.59 -13.93 -30.78
CA THR A 66 32.23 -12.79 -31.62
C THR A 66 32.11 -11.51 -30.77
N GLU A 67 32.24 -10.33 -31.39
CA GLU A 67 32.09 -9.06 -30.68
C GLU A 67 30.71 -8.94 -30.01
N ILE A 68 29.67 -9.44 -30.66
CA ILE A 68 28.29 -9.46 -30.15
C ILE A 68 28.20 -10.32 -28.89
N GLU A 69 28.77 -11.53 -28.88
CA GLU A 69 28.77 -12.41 -27.70
C GLU A 69 29.49 -11.78 -26.51
N LYS A 70 30.62 -11.09 -26.76
CA LYS A 70 31.35 -10.36 -25.71
C LYS A 70 30.50 -9.24 -25.10
N THR A 71 29.79 -8.47 -25.93
CA THR A 71 28.90 -7.41 -25.42
C THR A 71 27.76 -7.98 -24.57
N MET A 72 27.17 -9.11 -24.97
CA MET A 72 26.11 -9.78 -24.21
C MET A 72 26.62 -10.33 -22.87
N ASP A 73 27.79 -10.96 -22.86
CA ASP A 73 28.42 -11.46 -21.64
C ASP A 73 28.77 -10.34 -20.66
N GLU A 74 29.23 -9.19 -21.14
CA GLU A 74 29.49 -8.01 -20.31
C GLU A 74 28.21 -7.47 -19.68
N VAL A 75 27.12 -7.35 -20.43
CA VAL A 75 25.81 -6.92 -19.92
C VAL A 75 25.30 -7.90 -18.84
N LEU A 76 25.43 -9.20 -19.07
CA LEU A 76 25.03 -10.24 -18.12
C LEU A 76 25.89 -10.22 -16.84
N LYS A 77 27.22 -10.08 -16.96
CA LYS A 77 28.14 -9.96 -15.82
C LYS A 77 27.86 -8.69 -15.01
N LYS A 78 27.58 -7.56 -15.68
CA LYS A 78 27.19 -6.28 -15.05
C LYS A 78 25.88 -6.41 -14.28
N SER A 79 24.88 -7.09 -14.85
CA SER A 79 23.61 -7.39 -14.17
C SER A 79 23.81 -8.20 -12.88
N LYS A 80 24.64 -9.25 -12.95
CA LYS A 80 24.96 -10.10 -11.78
C LYS A 80 25.70 -9.34 -10.68
N TYR A 81 26.65 -8.48 -11.05
CA TYR A 81 27.37 -7.62 -10.11
C TYR A 81 26.43 -6.63 -9.39
N ASN A 82 25.53 -5.98 -10.14
CA ASN A 82 24.52 -5.09 -9.58
C ASN A 82 23.57 -5.81 -8.62
N LEU A 83 23.18 -7.05 -8.93
CA LEU A 83 22.35 -7.86 -8.05
C LEU A 83 23.09 -8.24 -6.74
N MET A 84 24.38 -8.55 -6.84
CA MET A 84 25.22 -8.84 -5.68
C MET A 84 25.39 -7.61 -4.77
N LEU A 85 25.64 -6.43 -5.36
CA LEU A 85 25.73 -5.17 -4.63
C LEU A 85 24.42 -4.85 -3.89
N LYS A 86 23.27 -4.92 -4.60
CA LYS A 86 21.95 -4.73 -3.97
C LYS A 86 21.71 -5.71 -2.82
N ARG A 87 22.21 -6.94 -2.92
CA ARG A 87 22.11 -7.93 -1.84
C ARG A 87 22.98 -7.55 -0.65
N GLN A 88 24.20 -7.08 -0.87
CA GLN A 88 25.09 -6.58 0.19
C GLN A 88 24.49 -5.36 0.90
N GLU A 89 23.97 -4.39 0.16
CA GLU A 89 23.30 -3.20 0.73
C GLU A 89 22.13 -3.59 1.63
N ARG A 90 21.31 -4.56 1.21
CA ARG A 90 20.20 -5.09 2.03
C ARG A 90 20.69 -5.73 3.33
N PHE A 91 21.78 -6.50 3.28
CA PHE A 91 22.38 -7.08 4.48
C PHE A 91 22.89 -5.99 5.43
N TYR A 92 23.62 -5.00 4.93
CA TYR A 92 24.09 -3.87 5.73
C TYR A 92 22.95 -3.09 6.38
N LYS A 93 21.88 -2.81 5.62
CA LYS A 93 20.67 -2.14 6.13
C LYS A 93 20.01 -2.94 7.24
N GLN A 94 19.86 -4.26 7.05
CA GLN A 94 19.26 -5.13 8.06
C GLN A 94 20.07 -5.16 9.37
N ASP A 95 21.39 -5.22 9.28
CA ASP A 95 22.25 -5.24 10.46
C ASP A 95 22.32 -3.87 11.16
N PHE A 96 22.25 -2.78 10.41
CA PHE A 96 22.07 -1.43 10.95
C PHE A 96 20.75 -1.33 11.74
N ASP A 97 19.64 -1.79 11.16
CA ASP A 97 18.32 -1.76 11.81
C ASP A 97 18.30 -2.59 13.10
N LYS A 98 18.91 -3.79 13.10
CA LYS A 98 19.06 -4.61 14.32
C LYS A 98 19.87 -3.89 15.40
N LYS A 99 21.00 -3.26 15.05
CA LYS A 99 21.81 -2.46 15.98
C LYS A 99 20.99 -1.29 16.53
N MET A 100 20.24 -0.60 15.68
CA MET A 100 19.39 0.52 16.07
C MET A 100 18.29 0.10 17.04
N GLN A 101 17.61 -1.03 16.79
CA GLN A 101 16.62 -1.60 17.71
C GLN A 101 17.24 -1.96 19.07
N ARG A 102 18.44 -2.54 19.09
CA ARG A 102 19.17 -2.84 20.33
C ARG A 102 19.52 -1.57 21.10
N ILE A 103 19.99 -0.53 20.42
CA ILE A 103 20.28 0.78 21.04
C ILE A 103 19.02 1.39 21.64
N LYS A 104 17.89 1.39 20.91
CA LYS A 104 16.59 1.87 21.42
C LYS A 104 16.16 1.11 22.69
N LYS A 105 16.32 -0.22 22.70
CA LYS A 105 16.04 -1.06 23.89
C LYS A 105 16.98 -0.74 25.08
N ILE A 106 18.26 -0.47 24.82
CA ILE A 106 19.21 -0.08 25.87
C ILE A 106 18.83 1.29 26.45
N LYS A 107 18.56 2.27 25.58
CA LYS A 107 18.14 3.63 25.99
C LYS A 107 16.85 3.59 26.79
N SER A 108 15.85 2.80 26.38
CA SER A 108 14.59 2.66 27.13
C SER A 108 14.77 1.97 28.48
N LYS A 109 15.63 0.94 28.58
CA LYS A 109 16.00 0.32 29.86
C LYS A 109 16.73 1.29 30.77
N ASN A 110 17.64 2.11 30.23
CA ASN A 110 18.37 3.11 31.00
C ASN A 110 17.43 4.22 31.52
N TYR A 111 16.52 4.72 30.66
CA TYR A 111 15.48 5.66 31.05
C TYR A 111 14.62 5.13 32.21
N ARG A 112 14.14 3.88 32.12
CA ARG A 112 13.36 3.25 33.20
C ARG A 112 14.16 3.10 34.51
N LYS A 113 15.47 2.82 34.42
CA LYS A 113 16.36 2.77 35.60
C LYS A 113 16.53 4.15 36.23
N ILE A 114 16.74 5.18 35.44
CA ILE A 114 16.85 6.57 35.91
C ILE A 114 15.56 7.00 36.60
N ARG A 115 14.40 6.77 35.96
CA ARG A 115 13.07 7.10 36.51
C ARG A 115 12.79 6.40 37.85
N ARG A 116 13.23 5.14 38.01
CA ARG A 116 13.13 4.44 39.31
C ARG A 116 14.03 5.07 40.37
N ARG A 117 15.27 5.42 40.01
CA ARG A 117 16.20 6.08 40.94
C ARG A 117 15.72 7.48 41.34
N THR A 118 15.12 8.25 40.43
CA THR A 118 14.56 9.57 40.76
C THR A 118 13.38 9.43 41.70
N LYS A 119 12.49 8.45 41.47
CA LYS A 119 11.35 8.15 42.35
C LYS A 119 11.80 7.72 43.76
N LEU A 120 12.77 6.81 43.84
CA LEU A 120 13.34 6.39 45.13
C LEU A 120 14.04 7.56 45.84
N LYS A 121 14.76 8.42 45.11
CA LYS A 121 15.39 9.63 45.70
C LYS A 121 14.34 10.58 46.26
N SER A 122 13.26 10.86 45.53
CA SER A 122 12.17 11.71 46.02
C SER A 122 11.44 11.10 47.22
N GLU A 123 11.33 9.77 47.29
CA GLU A 123 10.74 9.08 48.44
C GLU A 123 11.67 9.14 49.67
N THR A 124 12.99 9.03 49.50
CA THR A 124 13.95 9.14 50.61
C THR A 124 14.13 10.57 51.14
N THR A 125 13.85 11.60 50.33
CA THR A 125 13.97 13.01 50.74
C THR A 125 12.71 13.56 51.39
N ASN A 126 11.59 12.83 51.36
CA ASN A 126 10.28 13.30 51.86
C ASN A 126 9.88 12.64 53.20
N GLY A 127 10.85 12.44 54.08
CA GLY A 127 10.62 12.10 55.50
C GLY A 127 10.45 13.34 56.39
N GLY A 128 9.62 14.32 55.97
CA GLY A 128 9.34 15.54 56.75
C GLY A 128 8.27 16.45 56.10
N GLU A 129 7.07 16.44 56.69
CA GLU A 129 6.01 17.49 56.77
C GLU A 129 5.62 18.38 55.54
N VAL A 130 4.55 17.97 54.84
CA VAL A 130 3.18 18.58 54.78
C VAL A 130 2.95 20.09 54.42
N LEU A 131 2.28 20.27 53.25
CA LEU A 131 1.21 21.22 52.80
C LEU A 131 1.46 22.46 51.89
N ASN A 132 0.89 22.32 50.68
CA ASN A 132 0.00 23.22 49.89
C ASN A 132 0.48 24.51 49.22
N GLN A 133 0.43 24.55 47.88
CA GLN A 133 -0.71 25.12 47.10
C GLN A 133 -0.66 24.77 45.58
N ARG A 134 -1.74 24.10 45.12
CA ARG A 134 -2.49 24.12 43.82
C ARG A 134 -1.71 24.35 42.50
N GLU A 135 -1.90 23.53 41.46
CA GLU A 135 -3.07 23.59 40.56
C GLU A 135 -3.58 22.24 40.03
N VAL A 136 -4.84 22.32 39.58
CA VAL A 136 -5.82 21.30 39.20
C VAL A 136 -5.49 20.63 37.87
N ILE A 137 -5.66 19.30 37.79
CA ILE A 137 -6.45 18.58 36.77
C ILE A 137 -6.77 17.20 37.34
N ASN A 138 -8.07 16.95 37.52
CA ASN A 138 -8.63 15.64 37.81
C ASN A 138 -8.30 14.67 36.68
N ASN A 139 -7.89 13.46 37.03
CA ASN A 139 -8.57 12.24 36.59
C ASN A 139 -8.15 11.10 37.51
N ASN A 140 -9.18 10.42 38.04
CA ASN A 140 -9.07 9.14 38.70
C ASN A 140 -8.33 8.16 37.79
N ASP A 141 -7.47 7.32 38.37
CA ASP A 141 -7.54 5.88 38.17
C ASP A 141 -6.56 5.19 39.13
N ASP A 142 -7.17 4.54 40.11
CA ASP A 142 -6.57 3.52 40.93
C ASP A 142 -6.11 2.33 40.05
N TYR A 143 -4.93 1.82 40.38
CA TYR A 143 -4.64 0.39 40.50
C TYR A 143 -5.19 -0.58 39.41
N ILE A 144 -4.40 -0.89 38.38
CA ILE A 144 -4.39 -2.24 37.76
C ILE A 144 -2.95 -2.62 37.42
N ASP A 145 -2.34 -3.42 38.27
CA ASP A 145 -1.32 -4.40 37.87
C ASP A 145 -2.09 -5.70 37.59
N ASP A 146 -2.30 -6.05 36.31
CA ASP A 146 -2.25 -7.46 35.91
C ASP A 146 -2.07 -7.60 34.40
N CYS A 147 -1.34 -8.64 34.04
CA CYS A 147 -1.24 -9.19 32.72
C CYS A 147 -2.58 -9.81 32.27
N THR A 148 -3.09 -9.45 31.09
CA THR A 148 -3.78 -10.31 30.08
C THR A 148 -4.56 -9.48 29.04
N ASP A 149 -4.78 -10.09 27.87
CA ASP A 149 -5.70 -9.72 26.78
C ASP A 149 -5.40 -8.56 25.82
N ASP A 150 -4.79 -8.95 24.70
CA ASP A 150 -4.73 -8.26 23.40
C ASP A 150 -6.09 -8.39 22.67
N SER A 151 -7.08 -7.65 23.17
CA SER A 151 -8.37 -7.39 22.54
C SER A 151 -8.27 -6.11 21.72
N GLY A 152 -8.16 -6.26 20.40
CA GLY A 152 -8.29 -5.15 19.47
C GLY A 152 -9.74 -4.71 19.36
N VAL A 153 -10.11 -3.67 20.11
CA VAL A 153 -11.32 -2.86 19.92
C VAL A 153 -10.84 -1.47 19.49
N SER A 154 -11.20 -1.08 18.27
CA SER A 154 -11.02 0.29 17.79
C SER A 154 -12.32 1.05 18.06
N GLN A 155 -12.34 1.85 19.13
CA GLN A 155 -13.31 2.94 19.26
C GLN A 155 -12.78 4.11 18.42
N SER A 156 -13.51 4.45 17.37
CA SER A 156 -13.29 5.64 16.57
C SER A 156 -13.97 6.82 17.26
N ASP A 157 -13.18 7.72 17.84
CA ASP A 157 -13.65 9.05 18.21
C ASP A 157 -14.04 9.82 16.94
N SER A 158 -15.34 10.00 16.78
CA SER A 158 -15.97 10.88 15.80
C SER A 158 -15.78 12.33 16.23
N ASN A 159 -14.82 13.03 15.63
CA ASN A 159 -14.80 14.49 15.49
C ASN A 159 -13.70 14.90 14.48
N PHE A 160 -13.94 14.60 13.21
CA PHE A 160 -13.17 15.21 12.11
C PHE A 160 -14.03 16.34 11.53
N LYS A 161 -13.67 17.58 11.87
CA LYS A 161 -14.17 18.77 11.17
C LYS A 161 -13.87 18.61 9.68
N GLU A 162 -14.84 18.96 8.85
CA GLU A 162 -14.68 19.15 7.41
C GLU A 162 -13.49 20.08 7.15
N ASN A 163 -12.35 19.48 6.81
CA ASN A 163 -11.29 20.18 6.14
C ASN A 163 -11.63 20.14 4.66
N ASN A 164 -12.02 21.28 4.12
CA ASN A 164 -11.87 21.60 2.70
C ASN A 164 -10.48 21.14 2.27
N PHE A 165 -10.42 20.05 1.51
CA PHE A 165 -9.20 19.64 0.84
C PHE A 165 -9.08 20.51 -0.40
N GLU A 166 -8.66 21.75 -0.16
CA GLU A 166 -8.07 22.60 -1.17
C GLU A 166 -6.86 21.83 -1.71
N TYR A 167 -6.82 21.63 -3.04
CA TYR A 167 -5.65 21.06 -3.69
C TYR A 167 -4.47 22.01 -3.43
N GLU A 168 -3.65 21.71 -2.42
CA GLU A 168 -2.28 22.21 -2.41
C GLU A 168 -1.56 21.52 -3.57
N ASP A 169 -1.28 22.31 -4.61
CA ASP A 169 -0.36 21.99 -5.69
C ASP A 169 0.98 21.57 -5.06
N VAL A 170 1.20 20.26 -4.96
CA VAL A 170 2.50 19.67 -4.58
C VAL A 170 3.45 19.95 -5.74
N SER A 171 3.94 21.18 -5.77
CA SER A 171 5.06 21.62 -6.57
C SER A 171 6.33 21.05 -5.95
N ASP A 172 6.62 19.79 -6.28
CA ASP A 172 7.98 19.28 -6.20
C ASP A 172 8.87 20.19 -7.05
N THR A 173 9.61 21.02 -6.33
CA THR A 173 10.49 22.08 -6.81
C THR A 173 11.77 21.46 -7.36
N SER A 174 11.73 20.91 -8.57
CA SER A 174 12.88 20.87 -9.51
C SER A 174 12.60 20.17 -10.85
N THR A 175 11.36 20.06 -11.32
CA THR A 175 11.08 19.87 -12.75
C THR A 175 10.81 21.25 -13.34
N SER A 176 11.78 21.72 -14.12
CA SER A 176 11.86 23.04 -14.75
C SER A 176 10.49 23.52 -15.25
N GLU A 177 10.21 24.82 -15.16
CA GLU A 177 9.08 25.49 -15.82
C GLU A 177 8.90 25.03 -17.27
N ASN A 178 10.02 24.72 -17.93
CA ASN A 178 10.11 24.07 -19.24
C ASN A 178 9.27 22.78 -19.35
N CYS A 179 9.21 21.92 -18.32
CA CYS A 179 8.35 20.72 -18.33
C CYS A 179 6.86 21.09 -18.31
N LYS A 180 6.45 22.08 -17.52
CA LYS A 180 5.06 22.56 -17.50
C LYS A 180 4.69 23.24 -18.82
N GLU A 181 5.62 23.98 -19.41
CA GLU A 181 5.48 24.60 -20.73
C GLU A 181 5.42 23.55 -21.84
N ILE A 182 6.28 22.53 -21.82
CA ILE A 182 6.23 21.39 -22.73
C ILE A 182 4.89 20.68 -22.60
N VAL A 183 4.38 20.43 -21.39
CA VAL A 183 3.06 19.81 -21.19
C VAL A 183 1.93 20.70 -21.73
N LYS A 184 1.96 22.02 -21.50
CA LYS A 184 0.98 22.95 -22.07
C LYS A 184 1.04 23.04 -23.61
N ASN A 185 2.23 22.90 -24.18
CA ASN A 185 2.43 22.94 -25.63
C ASN A 185 2.07 21.59 -26.30
N VAL A 186 2.32 20.47 -25.61
CA VAL A 186 1.98 19.12 -26.08
C VAL A 186 0.48 18.83 -25.90
N PHE A 187 -0.15 19.38 -24.85
CA PHE A 187 -1.58 19.30 -24.59
C PHE A 187 -2.19 20.71 -24.62
N PRO A 188 -2.57 21.23 -25.79
CA PRO A 188 -3.25 22.52 -25.89
C PRO A 188 -4.60 22.46 -25.18
N ILE A 189 -4.63 22.94 -23.94
CA ILE A 189 -5.78 22.87 -23.01
C ILE A 189 -7.06 23.44 -23.65
N SER A 190 -6.95 24.47 -24.50
CA SER A 190 -8.09 25.18 -25.06
C SER A 190 -8.88 24.43 -26.14
N GLU A 191 -8.23 23.58 -26.93
CA GLU A 191 -8.90 22.79 -27.97
C GLU A 191 -9.53 21.55 -27.36
N ASN A 192 -8.77 20.83 -26.54
CA ASN A 192 -9.21 19.63 -25.84
C ASN A 192 -10.40 19.90 -24.90
N GLU A 193 -10.45 21.08 -24.25
CA GLU A 193 -11.59 21.46 -23.42
C GLU A 193 -12.89 21.69 -24.19
N LYS A 194 -12.81 22.19 -25.43
CA LYS A 194 -13.99 22.43 -26.26
C LYS A 194 -14.55 21.09 -26.74
N GLU A 195 -13.69 20.25 -27.29
CA GLU A 195 -14.04 18.90 -27.73
C GLU A 195 -14.69 18.11 -26.59
N PHE A 196 -14.10 18.14 -25.39
CA PHE A 196 -14.68 17.47 -24.22
C PHE A 196 -16.06 18.03 -23.82
N LYS A 197 -16.25 19.36 -23.86
CA LYS A 197 -17.55 19.98 -23.54
C LYS A 197 -18.61 19.62 -24.59
N GLU A 198 -18.21 19.48 -25.85
CA GLU A 198 -19.09 19.07 -26.94
C GLU A 198 -19.48 17.60 -26.80
N GLU A 199 -18.51 16.69 -26.63
CA GLU A 199 -18.75 15.26 -26.38
C GLU A 199 -19.65 15.05 -25.14
N LYS A 200 -19.35 15.76 -24.04
CA LYS A 200 -20.17 15.70 -22.82
C LYS A 200 -21.61 16.16 -23.07
N LYS A 201 -21.83 17.21 -23.87
CA LYS A 201 -23.18 17.66 -24.22
C LYS A 201 -23.91 16.63 -25.08
N GLU A 202 -23.24 16.07 -26.07
CA GLU A 202 -23.80 15.05 -26.96
C GLU A 202 -24.26 13.83 -26.17
N ILE A 203 -23.40 13.29 -25.29
CA ILE A 203 -23.74 12.13 -24.45
C ILE A 203 -24.88 12.45 -23.48
N VAL A 204 -24.90 13.66 -22.91
CA VAL A 204 -25.98 14.10 -22.02
C VAL A 204 -27.30 14.18 -22.77
N GLU A 205 -27.31 14.69 -24.01
CA GLU A 205 -28.50 14.78 -24.84
C GLU A 205 -28.99 13.40 -25.34
N GLU A 206 -28.07 12.48 -25.63
CA GLU A 206 -28.40 11.09 -25.94
C GLU A 206 -29.00 10.34 -24.77
N GLU A 207 -28.54 10.62 -23.54
CA GLU A 207 -29.01 9.96 -22.31
C GLU A 207 -30.25 10.60 -21.71
N MET A 208 -30.57 11.82 -22.12
CA MET A 208 -31.75 12.53 -21.65
C MET A 208 -33.02 11.75 -22.05
N PRO A 209 -34.04 11.66 -21.17
CA PRO A 209 -35.31 11.06 -21.55
C PRO A 209 -35.94 11.87 -22.71
N LYS A 210 -36.17 11.22 -23.85
CA LYS A 210 -36.79 11.84 -25.03
C LYS A 210 -38.26 11.42 -25.13
N GLN A 211 -39.12 12.40 -25.38
CA GLN A 211 -40.53 12.19 -25.65
C GLN A 211 -40.77 12.43 -27.14
N GLU A 212 -41.05 11.36 -27.87
CA GLU A 212 -41.34 11.40 -29.30
C GLU A 212 -42.84 11.29 -29.52
N GLU A 213 -43.45 12.31 -30.13
CA GLU A 213 -44.86 12.27 -30.52
C GLU A 213 -44.97 11.72 -31.94
N ILE A 214 -45.45 10.49 -32.08
CA ILE A 214 -45.79 9.93 -33.38
C ILE A 214 -47.23 10.35 -33.70
N TYR A 215 -47.38 11.12 -34.77
CA TYR A 215 -48.67 11.54 -35.29
C TYR A 215 -49.07 10.66 -36.47
N LEU A 216 -50.26 10.07 -36.40
CA LEU A 216 -50.88 9.30 -37.48
C LEU A 216 -51.78 10.24 -38.29
N PRO A 217 -51.36 10.69 -39.48
CA PRO A 217 -52.23 11.49 -40.33
C PRO A 217 -53.43 10.66 -40.78
N GLY A 218 -54.62 11.24 -40.73
CA GLY A 218 -55.84 10.58 -41.19
C GLY A 218 -55.90 10.43 -42.71
N TRP A 219 -56.85 9.64 -43.21
CA TRP A 219 -57.10 9.47 -44.66
C TRP A 219 -57.41 10.80 -45.39
N GLY A 220 -57.88 11.82 -44.67
CA GLY A 220 -58.18 13.16 -45.19
C GLY A 220 -56.96 14.01 -45.58
N ASN A 221 -55.74 13.66 -45.15
CA ASN A 221 -54.51 14.38 -45.52
C ASN A 221 -54.21 14.33 -47.02
N TRP A 222 -54.77 13.36 -47.75
CA TRP A 222 -54.58 13.21 -49.19
C TRP A 222 -55.48 14.13 -50.03
N ALA A 223 -56.46 14.81 -49.42
CA ALA A 223 -57.47 15.60 -50.13
C ALA A 223 -56.96 16.98 -50.64
N GLY A 224 -55.67 17.27 -50.51
CA GLY A 224 -55.02 18.45 -51.11
C GLY A 224 -54.68 19.57 -50.13
N PHE A 225 -53.87 20.52 -50.62
CA PHE A 225 -53.26 21.61 -49.86
C PHE A 225 -54.34 22.57 -49.31
N GLY A 226 -54.39 22.76 -47.97
CA GLY A 226 -55.29 23.73 -47.32
C GLY A 226 -56.11 23.20 -46.13
N LEU A 227 -56.13 21.89 -45.91
CA LEU A 227 -56.73 21.29 -44.72
C LEU A 227 -55.74 21.33 -43.55
N LYS A 228 -56.22 21.69 -42.35
CA LYS A 228 -55.40 21.75 -41.13
C LYS A 228 -55.46 20.41 -40.41
N ASP A 229 -54.30 19.79 -40.26
CA ASP A 229 -54.15 18.56 -39.51
C ASP A 229 -54.24 18.85 -38.01
N THR A 230 -55.31 18.37 -37.36
CA THR A 230 -55.47 18.51 -35.90
C THR A 230 -54.87 17.30 -35.20
N LYS A 231 -53.91 17.55 -34.31
CA LYS A 231 -53.39 16.54 -33.37
C LYS A 231 -54.42 16.32 -32.26
N THR A 232 -54.93 15.09 -32.16
CA THR A 232 -55.87 14.67 -31.11
C THR A 232 -55.22 13.55 -30.29
N SER A 233 -55.58 13.40 -29.01
CA SER A 233 -55.08 12.31 -28.16
C SER A 233 -55.27 10.91 -28.76
N THR A 234 -56.25 10.73 -29.66
CA THR A 234 -56.52 9.46 -30.35
C THR A 234 -55.59 9.20 -31.53
N ASN A 235 -55.05 10.26 -32.16
CA ASN A 235 -54.27 10.20 -33.40
C ASN A 235 -52.78 10.46 -33.16
N THR A 236 -52.39 10.66 -31.89
CA THR A 236 -51.01 10.97 -31.50
C THR A 236 -50.59 9.97 -30.43
N THR A 237 -49.59 9.15 -30.71
CA THR A 237 -49.00 8.22 -29.75
C THR A 237 -47.70 8.81 -29.22
N VAL A 238 -47.63 8.98 -27.89
CA VAL A 238 -46.45 9.52 -27.22
C VAL A 238 -45.56 8.37 -26.80
N ASN A 239 -44.39 8.26 -27.41
CA ASN A 239 -43.36 7.32 -27.02
C ASN A 239 -42.39 8.03 -26.07
N VAL A 240 -42.30 7.54 -24.84
CA VAL A 240 -41.31 8.02 -23.87
C VAL A 240 -40.16 7.03 -23.87
N THR A 241 -38.97 7.49 -24.24
CA THR A 241 -37.73 6.73 -24.10
C THR A 241 -37.18 6.94 -22.70
N ASP A 242 -36.86 5.83 -22.02
CA ASP A 242 -36.27 5.87 -20.70
C ASP A 242 -34.86 6.46 -20.76
N GLY A 243 -34.59 7.46 -19.90
CA GLY A 243 -33.33 8.18 -19.85
C GLY A 243 -33.05 8.79 -18.48
N ILE A 244 -31.84 9.31 -18.31
CA ILE A 244 -31.36 9.92 -17.06
C ILE A 244 -31.48 11.43 -17.20
N LYS A 245 -32.30 12.06 -16.34
CA LYS A 245 -32.41 13.52 -16.31
C LYS A 245 -31.08 14.15 -15.89
N ASN A 246 -30.71 15.28 -16.49
CA ASN A 246 -29.42 15.95 -16.27
C ASN A 246 -29.07 16.13 -14.79
N TYR A 247 -30.03 16.57 -13.96
CA TYR A 247 -29.80 16.80 -12.53
C TYR A 247 -29.60 15.53 -11.70
N LYS A 248 -29.99 14.36 -12.20
CA LYS A 248 -29.82 13.06 -11.50
C LYS A 248 -28.50 12.39 -11.81
N ARG A 249 -27.77 12.84 -12.84
CA ARG A 249 -26.47 12.27 -13.21
C ARG A 249 -25.44 12.51 -12.11
N LYS A 250 -24.54 11.55 -11.91
CA LYS A 250 -23.46 11.62 -10.91
C LYS A 250 -22.40 12.68 -11.25
N ASP A 251 -22.30 13.05 -12.52
CA ASP A 251 -21.33 13.99 -13.06
C ASP A 251 -21.92 15.39 -13.34
N PHE A 252 -23.17 15.66 -12.93
CA PHE A 252 -23.85 16.92 -13.20
C PHE A 252 -23.08 18.14 -12.67
N GLN A 253 -22.56 18.07 -11.44
CA GLN A 253 -21.82 19.17 -10.81
C GLN A 253 -20.33 19.20 -11.20
N LYS A 254 -19.85 18.25 -12.01
CA LYS A 254 -18.42 18.09 -12.32
C LYS A 254 -18.14 18.55 -13.75
N SER A 255 -17.37 19.61 -13.94
CA SER A 255 -17.11 20.17 -15.29
C SER A 255 -16.25 19.26 -16.17
N HIS A 256 -15.17 18.68 -15.61
CA HIS A 256 -14.16 17.90 -16.35
C HIS A 256 -14.30 16.39 -16.20
N VAL A 257 -15.47 15.91 -15.77
CA VAL A 257 -15.72 14.49 -15.56
C VAL A 257 -16.96 14.09 -16.35
N LEU A 258 -16.84 12.99 -17.07
CA LEU A 258 -17.93 12.34 -17.78
C LEU A 258 -18.04 10.91 -17.26
N ILE A 259 -19.18 10.57 -16.66
CA ILE A 259 -19.42 9.23 -16.09
C ILE A 259 -20.38 8.48 -17.00
N ASN A 260 -19.94 7.32 -17.49
CA ASN A 260 -20.80 6.42 -18.25
C ASN A 260 -21.68 5.60 -17.28
N GLU A 261 -22.97 5.92 -17.23
CA GLU A 261 -23.95 5.24 -16.37
C GLU A 261 -24.71 4.12 -17.11
N LYS A 262 -24.55 3.98 -18.43
CA LYS A 262 -25.21 2.95 -19.26
C LYS A 262 -24.57 1.56 -19.13
N VAL A 263 -23.35 1.46 -18.63
CA VAL A 263 -22.60 0.19 -18.60
C VAL A 263 -23.29 -0.80 -17.65
N LYS A 264 -23.60 -2.00 -18.17
CA LYS A 264 -24.14 -3.10 -17.36
C LYS A 264 -23.10 -3.55 -16.33
N ASN A 265 -23.52 -3.70 -15.08
CA ASN A 265 -22.67 -4.16 -13.99
C ASN A 265 -22.28 -5.64 -14.19
N SER A 266 -21.20 -5.89 -14.92
CA SER A 266 -20.67 -7.25 -15.13
C SER A 266 -20.29 -7.96 -13.83
N HIS A 267 -20.13 -7.20 -12.74
CA HIS A 267 -19.71 -7.67 -11.43
C HIS A 267 -20.88 -7.97 -10.47
N GLU A 268 -22.13 -7.87 -10.91
CA GLU A 268 -23.31 -8.11 -10.07
C GLU A 268 -23.28 -9.49 -9.41
N LYS A 269 -22.75 -10.51 -10.10
CA LYS A 269 -22.56 -11.87 -9.58
C LYS A 269 -21.65 -11.96 -8.35
N TYR A 270 -20.73 -11.00 -8.21
CA TYR A 270 -19.77 -10.93 -7.10
C TYR A 270 -20.23 -9.96 -6.01
N GLN A 271 -21.36 -9.27 -6.22
CA GLN A 271 -21.94 -8.40 -5.22
C GLN A 271 -22.75 -9.24 -4.22
N VAL A 272 -22.51 -9.01 -2.94
CA VAL A 272 -23.12 -9.78 -1.85
C VAL A 272 -24.28 -8.98 -1.26
N GLU A 273 -25.43 -9.62 -1.10
CA GLU A 273 -26.54 -9.08 -0.33
C GLU A 273 -26.19 -9.04 1.16
N LEU A 274 -26.73 -8.06 1.88
CA LEU A 274 -26.40 -7.86 3.29
C LEU A 274 -26.77 -9.09 4.13
N PRO A 275 -25.79 -9.76 4.79
CA PRO A 275 -26.10 -10.94 5.59
C PRO A 275 -26.97 -10.61 6.80
N PHE A 276 -27.79 -11.58 7.24
CA PHE A 276 -28.67 -11.42 8.39
C PHE A 276 -27.91 -10.97 9.65
N GLY A 277 -28.50 -10.03 10.39
CA GLY A 277 -27.96 -9.51 11.64
C GLY A 277 -26.82 -8.49 11.48
N TYR A 278 -26.41 -8.15 10.25
CA TYR A 278 -25.41 -7.11 10.00
C TYR A 278 -26.04 -5.80 9.51
N SER A 279 -25.51 -4.68 10.00
CA SER A 279 -25.67 -3.38 9.33
C SER A 279 -24.72 -3.29 8.14
N LYS A 280 -25.10 -2.52 7.12
CA LYS A 280 -24.30 -2.31 5.89
C LYS A 280 -22.88 -1.83 6.20
N GLU A 281 -22.76 -0.92 7.15
CA GLU A 281 -21.48 -0.33 7.57
C GLU A 281 -20.59 -1.38 8.24
N ASN A 282 -21.14 -2.11 9.21
CA ASN A 282 -20.44 -3.17 9.93
C ASN A 282 -20.00 -4.30 8.99
N PHE A 283 -20.84 -4.67 8.02
CA PHE A 283 -20.50 -5.67 7.02
C PHE A 283 -19.35 -5.19 6.13
N SER A 284 -19.42 -3.94 5.64
CA SER A 284 -18.39 -3.35 4.80
C SER A 284 -17.04 -3.32 5.51
N LEU A 285 -17.02 -2.89 6.79
CA LEU A 285 -15.81 -2.89 7.62
C LEU A 285 -15.21 -4.30 7.76
N LYS A 286 -16.04 -5.33 8.00
CA LYS A 286 -15.57 -6.71 8.10
C LYS A 286 -14.99 -7.23 6.78
N VAL A 287 -15.68 -7.00 5.66
CA VAL A 287 -15.24 -7.47 4.33
C VAL A 287 -13.96 -6.74 3.87
N GLN A 288 -13.77 -5.47 4.27
CA GLN A 288 -12.56 -4.71 3.97
C GLN A 288 -11.31 -5.26 4.65
N THR A 289 -11.43 -6.04 5.74
CA THR A 289 -10.27 -6.64 6.40
C THR A 289 -9.77 -7.88 5.64
N PRO A 290 -8.56 -7.88 5.06
CA PRO A 290 -8.06 -9.04 4.33
C PRO A 290 -7.71 -10.15 5.32
N LEU A 291 -8.12 -11.40 5.04
CA LEU A 291 -7.80 -12.56 5.87
C LEU A 291 -6.53 -13.32 5.42
N SER A 292 -5.91 -12.89 4.33
CA SER A 292 -4.80 -13.62 3.71
C SER A 292 -3.49 -13.49 4.50
N LYS A 293 -2.61 -14.48 4.32
CA LYS A 293 -1.27 -14.53 4.94
C LYS A 293 -0.30 -13.50 4.34
N GLU A 294 -0.55 -13.05 3.11
CA GLU A 294 0.31 -12.08 2.40
C GLU A 294 0.10 -10.66 2.91
N TRP A 295 -1.13 -10.34 3.35
CA TRP A 295 -1.51 -9.00 3.79
C TRP A 295 -1.35 -8.81 5.31
N ASN A 296 -1.22 -9.91 6.07
CA ASN A 296 -1.12 -9.89 7.53
C ASN A 296 0.16 -10.55 8.05
N THR A 297 0.55 -10.20 9.28
CA THR A 297 1.60 -10.94 9.98
C THR A 297 1.13 -12.36 10.32
N LEU A 298 2.07 -13.31 10.42
CA LEU A 298 1.76 -14.70 10.77
C LEU A 298 0.97 -14.83 12.08
N ARG A 299 1.27 -13.98 13.07
CA ARG A 299 0.55 -13.98 14.36
C ARG A 299 -0.91 -13.59 14.19
N ILE A 300 -1.19 -12.54 13.41
CA ILE A 300 -2.55 -12.04 13.16
C ILE A 300 -3.34 -13.05 12.32
N PHE A 301 -2.73 -13.56 11.25
CA PHE A 301 -3.32 -14.61 10.42
C PHE A 301 -3.71 -15.84 11.27
N ASN A 302 -2.79 -16.32 12.10
CA ASN A 302 -3.06 -17.44 13.01
C ASN A 302 -4.14 -17.09 14.05
N LYS A 303 -4.39 -15.82 14.37
CA LYS A 303 -5.51 -15.42 15.24
C LYS A 303 -6.84 -15.51 14.48
N PHE A 304 -6.88 -15.10 13.21
CA PHE A 304 -8.09 -15.17 12.38
C PHE A 304 -8.54 -16.58 12.03
N VAL A 305 -7.60 -17.50 11.79
CA VAL A 305 -7.92 -18.87 11.34
C VAL A 305 -8.19 -19.84 12.50
N LYS A 306 -7.91 -19.46 13.75
CA LYS A 306 -8.22 -20.30 14.91
C LYS A 306 -9.73 -20.54 15.01
N SER A 307 -10.12 -21.81 15.08
CA SER A 307 -11.50 -22.20 15.38
C SER A 307 -11.86 -21.81 16.81
N ASN A 308 -13.12 -21.40 17.01
CA ASN A 308 -13.61 -21.07 18.35
C ASN A 308 -13.75 -22.30 19.25
N THR A 309 -14.00 -23.46 18.64
CA THR A 309 -14.04 -24.75 19.32
C THR A 309 -12.75 -25.51 19.06
N THR A 310 -12.13 -25.98 20.12
CA THR A 310 -11.01 -26.92 20.07
C THR A 310 -11.40 -28.16 20.86
N GLU A 311 -12.00 -29.13 20.18
CA GLU A 311 -12.31 -30.42 20.78
C GLU A 311 -11.06 -31.28 20.83
N ASN A 312 -10.72 -31.75 22.02
CA ASN A 312 -9.66 -32.72 22.20
C ASN A 312 -10.20 -34.10 21.84
N LYS A 313 -9.88 -34.60 20.64
CA LYS A 313 -10.37 -35.89 20.12
C LYS A 313 -10.08 -37.10 21.01
N GLU A 314 -9.14 -36.97 21.94
CA GLU A 314 -8.69 -38.04 22.85
C GLU A 314 -9.49 -38.08 24.17
N LYS A 315 -10.32 -37.08 24.46
CA LYS A 315 -11.09 -37.02 25.71
C LYS A 315 -12.58 -36.93 25.38
N GLU A 316 -13.38 -37.75 26.07
CA GLU A 316 -14.83 -37.65 26.00
C GLU A 316 -15.27 -36.26 26.48
N THR A 317 -16.25 -35.68 25.78
CA THR A 317 -16.79 -34.38 26.13
C THR A 317 -17.71 -34.54 27.34
N GLU A 318 -17.19 -34.18 28.52
CA GLU A 318 -17.99 -34.12 29.73
C GLU A 318 -18.95 -32.90 29.70
N ASN A 319 -20.18 -33.11 30.15
CA ASN A 319 -21.14 -32.02 30.30
C ASN A 319 -20.66 -31.05 31.39
N PHE A 320 -20.77 -29.75 31.12
CA PHE A 320 -20.43 -28.73 32.10
C PHE A 320 -21.34 -28.84 33.34
N VAL A 321 -20.74 -29.09 34.51
CA VAL A 321 -21.44 -29.10 35.80
C VAL A 321 -20.94 -27.94 36.65
N TYR A 322 -21.81 -26.97 36.92
CA TYR A 322 -21.50 -25.86 37.81
C TYR A 322 -21.48 -26.32 39.27
N ARG A 323 -20.37 -26.07 39.98
CA ARG A 323 -20.26 -26.28 41.43
C ARG A 323 -19.97 -24.93 42.10
N PRO A 324 -20.93 -24.35 42.86
CA PRO A 324 -20.69 -23.11 43.59
C PRO A 324 -19.60 -23.32 44.66
N LYS A 325 -18.79 -22.30 44.90
CA LYS A 325 -17.82 -22.30 46.01
C LYS A 325 -18.57 -22.11 47.33
N LEU A 326 -18.39 -23.03 48.27
CA LEU A 326 -18.96 -22.99 49.63
C LEU A 326 -18.25 -21.97 50.52
#